data_AF-A0A1Y5G1J9-F1
#
_entry.id   AF-A0A1Y5G1J9-F1
#
_cell.length_a   1.000
_cell.length_b   1.000
_cell.length_c   1.000
_cell.angle_alpha   90.00
_cell.angle_beta   90.00
_cell.angle_gamma   90.00
#
_symmetry.space_group_name_H-M   'P 1'
#
loop_
_entity.id
_entity.type
_entity.pdbx_description
1 polymer ?
#
loop_
_entity_poly.entity_id
_entity_poly.type
_entity_poly.pdbx_seq_one_letter_code
_entity_poly.pdbx_strand_id
1 'polypeptide(L)'
;MCESHDHNDKAFTRRAMLGGAAVTLAAAGVAATSIGNTAQAASSNPNYQDPAKPGLPPVDVDISLTDTALIVVDPQIDFLSEKGVTWGVVGESVTEHNVVKNIGDLLSSAKAAGMTVAISPHYYYPTDQGWKFEGPLEKVMHSLGMFNRKGPLNLDGFENSGADFMPEYKDHILDGKTIIASPHKIYGPQNNDLALLLRKNGISKVILSGMSANLCVQAHLYD
;
A
#
# COMPACT_ATOMS: atom_id res chain seq x y z
N MET A 1 38.78 -7.08 -24.67
CA MET A 1 37.59 -7.69 -25.27
C MET A 1 36.72 -8.19 -24.14
N CYS A 2 35.73 -7.41 -23.73
CA CYS A 2 34.56 -7.91 -23.00
C CYS A 2 33.39 -7.23 -23.69
N GLU A 3 32.60 -8.05 -24.37
CA GLU A 3 31.47 -7.66 -25.19
C GLU A 3 30.28 -7.17 -24.34
N SER A 4 29.47 -6.35 -24.99
CA SER A 4 28.19 -5.81 -24.60
C SER A 4 27.22 -6.84 -24.00
N HIS A 5 26.55 -6.44 -22.91
CA HIS A 5 25.19 -6.89 -22.66
C HIS A 5 24.24 -5.75 -23.02
N ASP A 6 23.54 -5.93 -24.13
CA ASP A 6 22.36 -5.14 -24.50
C ASP A 6 21.32 -5.25 -23.37
N HIS A 7 21.15 -4.16 -22.63
CA HIS A 7 20.04 -4.04 -21.70
C HIS A 7 18.81 -3.61 -22.51
N ASN A 8 17.85 -4.53 -22.57
CA ASN A 8 16.51 -4.39 -23.15
C ASN A 8 15.85 -3.05 -22.74
N ASP A 9 15.58 -2.18 -23.72
CA ASP A 9 15.01 -0.82 -23.60
C ASP A 9 13.53 -0.77 -23.15
N LYS A 10 13.13 -1.57 -22.17
CA LYS A 10 11.74 -1.62 -21.65
C LYS A 10 11.64 -1.42 -20.14
N ALA A 11 12.60 -0.74 -19.52
CA ALA A 11 12.52 -0.39 -18.11
C ALA A 11 11.45 0.71 -17.91
N PHE A 12 10.34 0.36 -17.26
CA PHE A 12 9.36 1.33 -16.82
C PHE A 12 9.92 2.06 -15.58
N THR A 13 10.20 3.36 -15.73
CA THR A 13 10.73 4.18 -14.64
C THR A 13 9.65 4.45 -13.59
N ARG A 14 10.06 4.71 -12.33
CA ARG A 14 9.17 5.12 -11.21
C ARG A 14 8.19 6.25 -11.58
N ARG A 15 8.56 7.09 -12.54
CA ARG A 15 7.78 8.23 -13.05
C ARG A 15 6.67 7.83 -14.03
N ALA A 16 6.62 6.61 -14.55
CA ALA A 16 5.58 6.17 -15.48
C ALA A 16 4.27 5.81 -14.76
N MET A 17 4.34 5.38 -13.50
CA MET A 17 3.20 4.85 -12.75
C MET A 17 2.18 5.90 -12.30
N LEU A 18 2.60 7.17 -12.20
CA LEU A 18 1.78 8.24 -11.61
C LEU A 18 0.97 9.01 -12.67
N GLY A 19 1.14 8.67 -13.94
CA GLY A 19 0.40 9.26 -15.06
C GLY A 19 -0.79 8.40 -15.43
N GLY A 20 -1.89 8.53 -14.70
CA GLY A 20 -3.19 8.07 -15.16
C GLY A 20 -3.59 8.86 -16.42
N ALA A 21 -3.36 8.28 -17.60
CA ALA A 21 -3.97 8.73 -18.84
C ALA A 21 -4.52 7.50 -19.57
N ALA A 22 -5.85 7.46 -19.65
CA ALA A 22 -6.61 6.44 -20.36
C ALA A 22 -6.07 6.24 -21.78
N VAL A 23 -5.66 5.02 -22.11
CA VAL A 23 -5.47 4.60 -23.50
C VAL A 23 -6.66 3.74 -23.87
N THR A 24 -7.67 4.36 -24.48
CA THR A 24 -8.66 3.67 -25.31
C THR A 24 -7.92 2.94 -26.43
N LEU A 25 -7.88 1.61 -26.37
CA LEU A 25 -7.36 0.75 -27.44
C LEU A 25 -8.34 0.75 -28.62
N ALA A 26 -8.14 1.65 -29.58
CA ALA A 26 -8.62 1.47 -30.93
C ALA A 26 -7.63 0.59 -31.70
N ALA A 27 -8.16 -0.42 -32.37
CA ALA A 27 -7.40 -1.44 -33.08
C ALA A 27 -6.57 -0.87 -34.25
N ALA A 28 -5.48 -1.60 -34.54
CA ALA A 28 -4.62 -1.56 -35.73
C ALA A 28 -3.56 -0.44 -35.82
N GLY A 29 -2.29 -0.86 -35.87
CA GLY A 29 -1.20 -0.06 -36.44
C GLY A 29 -0.01 0.11 -35.49
N VAL A 30 1.08 -0.59 -35.80
CA VAL A 30 2.38 -0.44 -35.13
C VAL A 30 2.94 0.95 -35.40
N ALA A 31 3.00 1.80 -34.38
CA ALA A 31 3.85 2.98 -34.34
C ALA A 31 4.37 3.14 -32.91
N ALA A 32 5.63 2.76 -32.69
CA ALA A 32 6.34 3.00 -31.44
C ALA A 32 6.49 4.52 -31.26
N THR A 33 5.58 5.11 -30.48
CA THR A 33 5.72 6.49 -30.02
C THR A 33 6.42 6.45 -28.67
N SER A 34 7.66 6.94 -28.66
CA SER A 34 8.42 7.24 -27.45
C SER A 34 7.78 8.45 -26.75
N ILE A 35 6.78 8.21 -25.92
CA ILE A 35 6.23 9.24 -25.05
C ILE A 35 7.18 9.37 -23.85
N GLY A 36 7.89 10.48 -23.80
CA GLY A 36 8.72 10.85 -22.64
C GLY A 36 7.84 10.99 -21.40
N ASN A 37 7.91 9.99 -20.52
CA ASN A 37 7.19 9.97 -19.25
C ASN A 37 7.88 10.88 -18.22
N THR A 38 7.37 12.09 -18.09
CA THR A 38 7.65 13.00 -16.97
C THR A 38 6.42 13.13 -16.08
N ALA A 39 5.92 12.04 -15.49
CA ALA A 39 5.02 12.18 -14.35
C ALA A 39 5.86 12.29 -13.07
N GLN A 40 6.14 13.53 -12.69
CA GLN A 40 6.59 13.85 -11.35
C GLN A 40 5.35 13.81 -10.46
N ALA A 41 5.19 12.81 -9.58
CA ALA A 41 4.33 13.01 -8.41
C ALA A 41 5.09 13.90 -7.44
N ALA A 42 5.14 15.19 -7.77
CA ALA A 42 5.55 16.18 -6.80
C ALA A 42 4.42 16.25 -5.77
N SER A 43 4.76 16.11 -4.49
CA SER A 43 3.89 16.62 -3.43
C SER A 43 3.56 18.06 -3.78
N SER A 44 2.27 18.39 -3.88
CA SER A 44 1.83 19.77 -4.11
C SER A 44 2.23 20.69 -2.96
N ASN A 45 2.56 20.11 -1.81
CA ASN A 45 3.02 20.83 -0.64
C ASN A 45 4.55 21.10 -0.75
N PRO A 46 4.98 22.37 -0.80
CA PRO A 46 6.39 22.74 -0.93
C PRO A 46 7.25 22.23 0.22
N ASN A 47 6.68 21.90 1.39
CA ASN A 47 7.41 21.39 2.55
C ASN A 47 7.96 19.97 2.34
N TYR A 48 7.43 19.22 1.36
CA TYR A 48 7.81 17.83 1.10
C TYR A 48 8.50 17.64 -0.25
N GLN A 49 9.01 18.70 -0.87
CA GLN A 49 9.75 18.55 -2.12
C GLN A 49 11.12 17.92 -1.90
N ASP A 50 11.50 17.05 -2.83
CA ASP A 50 12.86 16.54 -2.90
C ASP A 50 13.87 17.70 -2.99
N PRO A 51 15.03 17.59 -2.32
CA PRO A 51 16.06 18.61 -2.43
C PRO A 51 16.53 18.74 -3.87
N ALA A 52 16.71 19.97 -4.36
CA ALA A 52 17.18 20.25 -5.72
C ALA A 52 18.54 19.59 -6.04
N LYS A 53 19.35 19.32 -5.01
CA LYS A 53 20.61 18.57 -5.09
C LYS A 53 20.64 17.52 -3.98
N PRO A 54 20.17 16.29 -4.25
CA PRO A 54 20.21 15.20 -3.27
C PRO A 54 21.65 14.90 -2.84
N GLY A 55 21.86 14.71 -1.53
CA GLY A 55 23.16 14.32 -0.99
C GLY A 55 23.49 12.83 -1.18
N LEU A 56 22.48 12.01 -1.46
CA LEU A 56 22.61 10.58 -1.72
C LEU A 56 22.44 10.29 -3.21
N PRO A 57 23.20 9.35 -3.80
CA PRO A 57 23.00 8.95 -5.18
C PRO A 57 21.62 8.30 -5.35
N PRO A 58 20.95 8.48 -6.50
CA PRO A 58 19.72 7.77 -6.79
C PRO A 58 19.99 6.26 -6.84
N VAL A 59 19.09 5.48 -6.26
CA VAL A 59 19.05 4.03 -6.44
C VAL A 59 17.89 3.71 -7.36
N ASP A 60 18.21 3.19 -8.53
CA ASP A 60 17.19 2.74 -9.48
C ASP A 60 16.67 1.37 -9.05
N VAL A 61 15.36 1.27 -8.92
CA VAL A 61 14.64 0.01 -8.81
C VAL A 61 13.83 -0.13 -10.09
N ASP A 62 14.18 -1.12 -10.90
CA ASP A 62 13.41 -1.46 -12.10
C ASP A 62 12.05 -2.04 -11.69
N ILE A 63 10.96 -1.50 -12.23
CA ILE A 63 9.61 -1.95 -11.93
C ILE A 63 9.12 -2.80 -13.09
N SER A 64 8.87 -4.08 -12.82
CA SER A 64 8.20 -4.99 -13.75
C SER A 64 6.89 -5.47 -13.15
N LEU A 65 5.86 -5.55 -13.98
CA LEU A 65 4.53 -6.01 -13.56
C LEU A 65 4.51 -7.48 -13.10
N THR A 66 5.50 -8.27 -13.51
CA THR A 66 5.54 -9.73 -13.24
C THR A 66 6.21 -10.10 -11.92
N ASP A 67 7.03 -9.22 -11.35
CA ASP A 67 7.82 -9.49 -10.14
C ASP A 67 7.69 -8.40 -9.07
N THR A 68 6.86 -7.39 -9.33
CA THR A 68 6.57 -6.28 -8.41
C THR A 68 5.12 -6.31 -8.00
N ALA A 69 4.84 -6.14 -6.71
CA ALA A 69 3.49 -5.99 -6.19
C ALA A 69 3.26 -4.63 -5.53
N LEU A 70 2.02 -4.13 -5.62
CA LEU A 70 1.54 -3.07 -4.74
C LEU A 70 1.10 -3.70 -3.41
N ILE A 71 1.65 -3.22 -2.30
CA ILE A 71 1.21 -3.56 -0.95
C ILE A 71 0.49 -2.36 -0.36
N VAL A 72 -0.73 -2.57 0.15
CA VAL A 72 -1.47 -1.58 0.93
C VAL A 72 -1.62 -2.08 2.36
N VAL A 73 -0.98 -1.38 3.29
CA VAL A 73 -0.97 -1.68 4.73
C VAL A 73 -2.11 -0.92 5.41
N ASP A 74 -2.90 -1.62 6.22
CA ASP A 74 -3.99 -1.08 7.04
C ASP A 74 -4.99 -0.17 6.29
N PRO A 75 -5.56 -0.58 5.13
CA PRO A 75 -6.56 0.21 4.40
C PRO A 75 -7.96 0.13 5.05
N GLN A 76 -8.01 0.30 6.37
CA GLN A 76 -9.18 0.08 7.21
C GLN A 76 -9.79 1.40 7.70
N ILE A 77 -11.09 1.35 8.02
CA ILE A 77 -11.90 2.50 8.41
C ILE A 77 -11.31 3.24 9.62
N ASP A 78 -10.79 2.53 10.61
CA ASP A 78 -10.27 3.15 11.83
C ASP A 78 -9.12 4.13 11.60
N PHE A 79 -8.31 3.94 10.56
CA PHE A 79 -7.26 4.88 10.16
C PHE A 79 -7.71 5.95 9.18
N LEU A 80 -8.55 5.57 8.21
CA LEU A 80 -8.73 6.34 6.99
C LEU A 80 -10.06 7.10 6.91
N SER A 81 -11.04 6.76 7.76
CA SER A 81 -12.32 7.44 7.79
C SER A 81 -12.32 8.59 8.80
N GLU A 82 -13.01 9.69 8.46
CA GLU A 82 -13.31 10.79 9.41
C GLU A 82 -14.07 10.32 10.66
N LYS A 83 -14.72 9.16 10.56
CA LYS A 83 -15.47 8.53 11.65
C LYS A 83 -14.66 7.44 12.38
N GLY A 84 -13.44 7.16 11.93
CA GLY A 84 -12.56 6.17 12.52
C GLY A 84 -12.09 6.60 13.90
N VAL A 85 -11.86 5.62 14.80
CA VAL A 85 -11.52 5.92 16.20
C VAL A 85 -10.16 6.62 16.37
N THR A 86 -9.30 6.59 15.35
CA THR A 86 -8.01 7.28 15.37
C THR A 86 -7.98 8.64 14.68
N TRP A 87 -9.13 9.13 14.18
CA TRP A 87 -9.18 10.36 13.39
C TRP A 87 -8.59 11.57 14.14
N GLY A 88 -8.82 11.67 15.45
CA GLY A 88 -8.23 12.73 16.29
C GLY A 88 -6.71 12.71 16.42
N VAL A 89 -6.04 11.64 15.96
CA VAL A 89 -4.58 11.48 16.00
C VAL A 89 -3.95 11.56 14.61
N VAL A 90 -4.61 11.00 13.59
CA VAL A 90 -4.04 10.90 12.23
C VAL A 90 -4.75 11.76 11.18
N GLY A 91 -5.95 12.27 11.46
CA GLY A 91 -6.85 12.86 10.47
C GLY A 91 -6.26 14.06 9.73
N GLU A 92 -5.57 14.97 10.44
CA GLU A 92 -4.92 16.13 9.81
C GLU A 92 -3.90 15.70 8.74
N SER A 93 -3.06 14.70 9.05
CA SER A 93 -2.07 14.17 8.11
C SER A 93 -2.72 13.41 6.95
N VAL A 94 -3.75 12.62 7.24
CA VAL A 94 -4.53 11.89 6.21
C VAL A 94 -5.15 12.86 5.21
N THR A 95 -5.73 13.96 5.69
CA THR A 95 -6.32 15.02 4.86
C THR A 95 -5.26 15.80 4.10
N GLU A 96 -4.20 16.28 4.77
CA GLU A 96 -3.13 17.07 4.15
C GLU A 96 -2.48 16.35 2.96
N HIS A 97 -2.23 15.04 3.11
CA HIS A 97 -1.56 14.22 2.11
C HIS A 97 -2.52 13.56 1.11
N ASN A 98 -3.83 13.82 1.19
CA ASN A 98 -4.86 13.20 0.37
C ASN A 98 -4.75 11.66 0.34
N VAL A 99 -4.43 11.05 1.48
CA VAL A 99 -4.06 9.63 1.57
C VAL A 99 -5.15 8.74 1.00
N VAL A 100 -6.41 9.01 1.35
CA VAL A 100 -7.55 8.18 0.93
C VAL A 100 -7.67 8.13 -0.60
N LYS A 101 -7.61 9.30 -1.24
CA LYS A 101 -7.65 9.39 -2.71
C LYS A 101 -6.46 8.69 -3.35
N ASN A 102 -5.26 8.95 -2.85
CA ASN A 102 -4.02 8.44 -3.45
C ASN A 102 -3.93 6.90 -3.37
N ILE A 103 -4.39 6.28 -2.26
CA ILE A 103 -4.47 4.81 -2.17
C ILE A 103 -5.47 4.26 -3.21
N GLY A 104 -6.63 4.92 -3.38
CA GLY A 104 -7.61 4.53 -4.40
C GLY A 104 -7.05 4.59 -5.82
N ASP A 105 -6.35 5.67 -6.15
CA ASP A 105 -5.70 5.84 -7.46
C ASP A 105 -4.60 4.79 -7.69
N LEU A 106 -3.81 4.45 -6.66
CA LEU A 106 -2.81 3.38 -6.72
C LEU A 106 -3.44 2.02 -6.97
N LEU A 107 -4.50 1.68 -6.21
CA LEU A 107 -5.24 0.42 -6.40
C LEU A 107 -5.82 0.33 -7.81
N SER A 108 -6.51 1.36 -8.27
CA SER A 108 -7.09 1.41 -9.62
C SER A 108 -6.02 1.25 -10.71
N SER A 109 -4.92 1.98 -10.60
CA SER A 109 -3.82 1.95 -11.58
C SER A 109 -3.10 0.60 -11.59
N ALA A 110 -2.80 0.03 -10.42
CA ALA A 110 -2.16 -1.29 -10.32
C ALA A 110 -3.06 -2.39 -10.92
N LYS A 111 -4.36 -2.35 -10.63
CA LYS A 111 -5.33 -3.30 -11.19
C LYS A 111 -5.46 -3.17 -12.71
N ALA A 112 -5.55 -1.95 -13.23
CA ALA A 112 -5.62 -1.69 -14.66
C ALA A 112 -4.35 -2.17 -15.40
N ALA A 113 -3.18 -2.04 -14.77
CA ALA A 113 -1.91 -2.53 -15.30
C ALA A 113 -1.72 -4.05 -15.16
N GLY A 114 -2.60 -4.75 -14.44
CA GLY A 114 -2.44 -6.18 -14.17
C GLY A 114 -1.32 -6.50 -13.16
N MET A 115 -0.93 -5.52 -12.33
CA MET A 115 0.04 -5.73 -11.25
C MET A 115 -0.60 -6.53 -10.10
N THR A 116 0.20 -7.40 -9.46
CA THR A 116 -0.21 -8.06 -8.22
C THR A 116 -0.48 -7.03 -7.12
N VAL A 117 -1.64 -7.14 -6.46
CA VAL A 117 -2.00 -6.32 -5.31
C VAL A 117 -2.12 -7.21 -4.08
N ALA A 118 -1.52 -6.77 -2.98
CA ALA A 118 -1.61 -7.42 -1.68
C ALA A 118 -2.05 -6.42 -0.60
N ILE A 119 -2.90 -6.89 0.31
CA ILE A 119 -3.38 -6.13 1.46
C ILE A 119 -2.82 -6.78 2.72
N SER A 120 -2.24 -5.95 3.60
CA SER A 120 -1.84 -6.35 4.94
C SER A 120 -2.75 -5.67 5.95
N PRO A 121 -3.80 -6.35 6.46
CA PRO A 121 -4.71 -5.77 7.44
C PRO A 121 -4.17 -5.92 8.87
N HIS A 122 -4.75 -5.16 9.80
CA HIS A 122 -4.51 -5.28 11.23
C HIS A 122 -5.81 -5.67 11.94
N TYR A 123 -5.76 -6.71 12.79
CA TYR A 123 -6.90 -7.08 13.65
C TYR A 123 -6.44 -7.38 15.08
N TYR A 124 -7.27 -6.96 16.04
CA TYR A 124 -7.19 -7.40 17.42
C TYR A 124 -8.41 -8.24 17.81
N TYR A 125 -8.19 -9.23 18.67
CA TYR A 125 -9.21 -10.13 19.19
C TYR A 125 -9.31 -10.04 20.71
N PRO A 126 -10.39 -10.54 21.34
CA PRO A 126 -10.55 -10.47 22.79
C PRO A 126 -9.41 -11.12 23.58
N THR A 127 -8.74 -12.13 23.01
CA THR A 127 -7.57 -12.78 23.62
C THR A 127 -6.33 -11.89 23.66
N ASP A 128 -6.26 -10.86 22.83
CA ASP A 128 -5.12 -9.95 22.75
C ASP A 128 -5.13 -8.90 23.87
N GLN A 129 -6.29 -8.63 24.45
CA GLN A 129 -6.45 -7.79 25.65
C GLN A 129 -5.83 -8.42 26.91
N GLY A 130 -5.48 -9.71 26.86
CA GLY A 130 -4.83 -10.43 27.95
C GLY A 130 -3.31 -10.43 27.90
N TRP A 131 -2.68 -9.68 26.99
CA TRP A 131 -1.22 -9.61 26.89
C TRP A 131 -0.58 -9.05 28.17
N LYS A 132 0.59 -9.59 28.53
CA LYS A 132 1.28 -9.25 29.79
C LYS A 132 2.02 -7.91 29.73
N PHE A 133 2.27 -7.38 28.53
CA PHE A 133 2.99 -6.15 28.28
C PHE A 133 2.55 -5.55 26.95
N GLU A 134 2.69 -4.23 26.84
CA GLU A 134 2.30 -3.42 25.67
C GLU A 134 3.24 -2.21 25.54
N GLY A 135 3.57 -1.83 24.32
CA GLY A 135 4.18 -0.55 24.01
C GLY A 135 3.20 0.63 24.18
N PRO A 136 3.69 1.87 24.21
CA PRO A 136 2.84 3.06 24.39
C PRO A 136 1.73 3.20 23.33
N LEU A 137 2.01 2.85 22.08
CA LEU A 137 1.04 2.93 21.00
C LEU A 137 0.00 1.82 21.08
N GLU A 138 0.40 0.59 21.40
CA GLU A 138 -0.53 -0.54 21.60
C GLU A 138 -1.57 -0.21 22.67
N LYS A 139 -1.15 0.44 23.77
CA LYS A 139 -2.07 0.95 24.81
C LYS A 139 -3.12 1.89 24.24
N VAL A 140 -2.71 2.82 23.36
CA VAL A 140 -3.64 3.75 22.71
C VAL A 140 -4.60 2.98 21.79
N MET A 141 -4.08 2.11 20.93
CA MET A 141 -4.89 1.31 20.00
C MET A 141 -5.92 0.46 20.73
N HIS A 142 -5.53 -0.24 21.80
CA HIS A 142 -6.44 -1.02 22.64
C HIS A 142 -7.45 -0.13 23.36
N SER A 143 -7.05 1.03 23.90
CA SER A 143 -7.96 1.95 24.60
C SER A 143 -9.05 2.55 23.70
N LEU A 144 -8.73 2.76 22.41
CA LEU A 144 -9.67 3.25 21.40
C LEU A 144 -10.50 2.12 20.79
N GLY A 145 -10.16 0.87 21.07
CA GLY A 145 -10.76 -0.29 20.43
C GLY A 145 -10.46 -0.39 18.93
N MET A 146 -9.33 0.17 18.50
CA MET A 146 -8.89 0.19 17.10
C MET A 146 -8.74 -1.24 16.58
N PHE A 147 -9.29 -1.51 15.40
CA PHE A 147 -9.24 -2.81 14.71
C PHE A 147 -9.85 -3.98 15.47
N ASN A 148 -10.64 -3.71 16.52
CA ASN A 148 -11.22 -4.77 17.33
C ASN A 148 -12.24 -5.57 16.53
N ARG A 149 -12.09 -6.89 16.60
CA ARG A 149 -13.08 -7.86 16.15
C ARG A 149 -13.56 -8.68 17.34
N LYS A 150 -14.82 -9.14 17.28
CA LYS A 150 -15.39 -10.01 18.32
C LYS A 150 -14.71 -11.39 18.41
N GLY A 151 -14.01 -11.79 17.35
CA GLY A 151 -13.19 -12.99 17.32
C GLY A 151 -12.68 -13.27 15.90
N PRO A 152 -11.69 -14.15 15.74
CA PRO A 152 -11.08 -14.45 14.44
C PRO A 152 -12.07 -15.07 13.45
N LEU A 153 -13.03 -15.85 13.96
CA LEU A 153 -14.05 -16.55 13.17
C LEU A 153 -15.45 -15.91 13.29
N ASN A 154 -15.56 -14.72 13.90
CA ASN A 154 -16.83 -14.02 14.09
C ASN A 154 -16.90 -12.80 13.15
N LEU A 155 -18.01 -12.65 12.43
CA LEU A 155 -18.29 -11.54 11.52
C LEU A 155 -19.44 -10.64 12.01
N ASP A 156 -19.99 -10.90 13.20
CA ASP A 156 -21.14 -10.17 13.73
C ASP A 156 -20.78 -8.70 13.99
N GLY A 157 -21.30 -7.82 13.14
CA GLY A 157 -20.99 -6.39 13.18
C GLY A 157 -19.60 -6.05 12.65
N PHE A 158 -18.99 -6.93 11.84
CA PHE A 158 -17.74 -6.63 11.12
C PHE A 158 -17.97 -5.64 9.98
N GLU A 159 -19.04 -5.82 9.21
CA GLU A 159 -19.32 -4.97 8.05
C GLU A 159 -19.51 -3.50 8.48
N ASN A 160 -18.75 -2.60 7.86
CA ASN A 160 -18.66 -1.17 8.16
C ASN A 160 -18.16 -0.82 9.57
N SER A 161 -17.55 -1.78 10.28
CA SER A 161 -16.82 -1.51 11.53
C SER A 161 -15.49 -0.81 11.26
N GLY A 162 -14.87 -0.26 12.31
CA GLY A 162 -13.52 0.30 12.23
C GLY A 162 -12.46 -0.67 11.69
N ALA A 163 -12.63 -1.96 11.95
CA ALA A 163 -11.76 -3.02 11.44
C ALA A 163 -12.02 -3.37 9.96
N ASP A 164 -13.15 -2.97 9.37
CA ASP A 164 -13.44 -3.27 7.96
C ASP A 164 -12.58 -2.39 7.03
N PHE A 165 -12.46 -2.82 5.78
CA PHE A 165 -11.81 -2.03 4.74
C PHE A 165 -12.59 -0.76 4.44
N MET A 166 -11.87 0.30 4.05
CA MET A 166 -12.48 1.52 3.53
C MET A 166 -13.44 1.19 2.38
N PRO A 167 -14.69 1.68 2.42
CA PRO A 167 -15.70 1.41 1.39
C PRO A 167 -15.21 1.71 -0.03
N GLU A 168 -14.43 2.78 -0.20
CA GLU A 168 -13.87 3.25 -1.46
C GLU A 168 -12.94 2.23 -2.13
N TYR A 169 -12.39 1.28 -1.38
CA TYR A 169 -11.43 0.29 -1.91
C TYR A 169 -12.01 -1.11 -2.01
N LYS A 170 -13.21 -1.37 -1.47
CA LYS A 170 -13.74 -2.73 -1.34
C LYS A 170 -13.82 -3.45 -2.68
N ASP A 171 -14.27 -2.78 -3.74
CA ASP A 171 -14.37 -3.39 -5.07
C ASP A 171 -12.98 -3.75 -5.65
N HIS A 172 -11.93 -3.02 -5.29
CA HIS A 172 -10.56 -3.34 -5.68
C HIS A 172 -9.97 -4.48 -4.84
N ILE A 173 -10.32 -4.57 -3.55
CA ILE A 173 -9.76 -5.53 -2.59
C ILE A 173 -10.49 -6.88 -2.65
N LEU A 174 -11.82 -6.89 -2.74
CA LEU A 174 -12.67 -8.08 -2.65
C LEU A 174 -13.00 -8.69 -4.03
N ASP A 175 -12.17 -8.43 -5.03
CA ASP A 175 -12.32 -8.87 -6.42
C ASP A 175 -12.02 -10.37 -6.67
N GLY A 176 -11.69 -11.12 -5.63
CA GLY A 176 -11.29 -12.53 -5.70
C GLY A 176 -9.90 -12.78 -6.29
N LYS A 177 -9.12 -11.73 -6.57
CA LYS A 177 -7.76 -11.80 -7.13
C LYS A 177 -6.72 -11.17 -6.21
N THR A 178 -7.11 -10.18 -5.43
CA THR A 178 -6.25 -9.52 -4.45
C THR A 178 -5.77 -10.52 -3.41
N ILE A 179 -4.48 -10.49 -3.11
CA ILE A 179 -3.92 -11.22 -1.98
C ILE A 179 -4.34 -10.47 -0.71
N ILE A 180 -5.02 -11.14 0.21
CA ILE A 180 -5.31 -10.60 1.55
C ILE A 180 -4.53 -11.44 2.53
N ALA A 181 -3.50 -10.86 3.14
CA ALA A 181 -2.72 -11.54 4.16
C ALA A 181 -3.56 -11.75 5.43
N SER A 182 -3.15 -12.73 6.23
CA SER A 182 -3.50 -12.80 7.64
C SER A 182 -3.16 -11.46 8.32
N PRO A 183 -3.93 -11.06 9.35
CA PRO A 183 -3.72 -9.77 9.97
C PRO A 183 -2.35 -9.73 10.64
N HIS A 184 -1.59 -8.64 10.44
CA HIS A 184 -0.49 -8.36 11.34
C HIS A 184 -1.01 -7.86 12.69
N LYS A 185 -0.11 -7.90 13.66
CA LYS A 185 -0.27 -7.31 14.99
C LYS A 185 0.86 -6.35 15.25
N ILE A 186 0.62 -5.34 16.09
CA ILE A 186 1.62 -4.33 16.42
C ILE A 186 1.96 -3.51 15.16
N TYR A 187 2.98 -3.88 14.36
CA TYR A 187 3.43 -3.07 13.21
C TYR A 187 3.67 -3.83 11.90
N GLY A 188 4.49 -4.88 11.91
CA GLY A 188 5.09 -5.40 10.67
C GLY A 188 4.57 -6.78 10.25
N PRO A 189 5.05 -7.27 9.10
CA PRO A 189 4.62 -8.53 8.49
C PRO A 189 5.26 -9.77 9.14
N GLN A 190 6.19 -9.61 10.10
CA GLN A 190 6.85 -10.74 10.77
C GLN A 190 5.89 -11.67 11.52
N ASN A 191 4.66 -11.22 11.76
CA ASN A 191 3.62 -11.96 12.47
C ASN A 191 2.41 -12.29 11.56
N ASN A 192 2.52 -12.08 10.25
CA ASN A 192 1.54 -12.54 9.28
C ASN A 192 2.19 -13.41 8.18
N ASP A 193 1.42 -13.73 7.13
CA ASP A 193 1.82 -14.60 6.02
C ASP A 193 2.10 -13.83 4.72
N LEU A 194 2.19 -12.50 4.76
CA LEU A 194 2.40 -11.66 3.57
C LEU A 194 3.65 -12.07 2.80
N ALA A 195 4.78 -12.26 3.51
CA ALA A 195 6.04 -12.67 2.89
C ALA A 195 5.90 -14.01 2.15
N LEU A 196 5.18 -14.98 2.74
CA LEU A 196 4.92 -16.27 2.11
C LEU A 196 4.09 -16.09 0.83
N LEU A 197 3.00 -15.33 0.91
CA LEU A 197 2.09 -15.11 -0.22
C LEU A 197 2.80 -14.40 -1.38
N LEU A 198 3.60 -13.38 -1.11
CA LEU A 198 4.40 -12.67 -2.13
C LEU A 198 5.41 -13.61 -2.80
N ARG A 199 6.18 -14.37 -2.01
CA ARG A 199 7.18 -15.30 -2.55
C ARG A 199 6.56 -16.42 -3.38
N LYS A 200 5.39 -16.94 -2.97
CA LYS A 200 4.66 -17.96 -3.75
C LYS A 200 4.12 -17.42 -5.08
N ASN A 201 3.93 -16.11 -5.19
CA ASN A 201 3.55 -15.43 -6.43
C ASN A 201 4.76 -14.91 -7.23
N GLY A 202 6.00 -15.29 -6.86
CA GLY A 202 7.20 -14.86 -7.58
C GLY A 202 7.56 -13.38 -7.39
N ILE A 203 6.98 -12.72 -6.40
CA ILE A 203 7.22 -11.29 -6.13
C ILE A 203 8.55 -11.11 -5.39
N SER A 204 9.38 -10.23 -5.93
CA SER A 204 10.70 -9.88 -5.38
C SER A 204 10.85 -8.38 -5.07
N LYS A 205 10.00 -7.53 -5.65
CA LYS A 205 9.96 -6.09 -5.44
C LYS A 205 8.58 -5.66 -4.97
N VAL A 206 8.52 -4.58 -4.21
CA VAL A 206 7.27 -4.08 -3.64
C VAL A 206 7.18 -2.56 -3.78
N ILE A 207 5.97 -2.08 -4.06
CA ILE A 207 5.59 -0.68 -3.88
C ILE A 207 4.74 -0.66 -2.61
N LEU A 208 5.21 0.06 -1.60
CA LEU A 208 4.57 0.07 -0.29
C LEU A 208 3.72 1.34 -0.12
N SER A 209 2.51 1.17 0.38
CA SER A 209 1.56 2.24 0.66
C SER A 209 0.69 1.87 1.86
N GLY A 210 -0.07 2.82 2.38
CA GLY A 210 -1.02 2.59 3.47
C GLY A 210 -0.68 3.36 4.74
N MET A 211 -1.11 2.82 5.88
CA MET A 211 -1.02 3.50 7.17
C MET A 211 -0.31 2.65 8.23
N SER A 212 0.31 3.25 9.25
CA SER A 212 0.82 4.62 9.26
C SER A 212 2.30 4.64 8.86
N ALA A 213 2.74 5.76 8.27
CA ALA A 213 4.04 5.87 7.61
C ALA A 213 5.23 5.50 8.52
N ASN A 214 5.23 5.98 9.77
CA ASN A 214 6.31 5.81 10.73
C ASN A 214 6.14 4.58 11.67
N LEU A 215 5.13 3.74 11.41
CA LEU A 215 4.83 2.57 12.24
C LEU A 215 4.68 1.35 11.34
N CYS A 216 3.45 0.96 10.97
CA CYS A 216 3.21 -0.26 10.23
C CYS A 216 3.91 -0.24 8.87
N VAL A 217 3.80 0.85 8.11
CA VAL A 217 4.48 0.97 6.81
C VAL A 217 6.00 0.90 6.97
N GLN A 218 6.58 1.58 7.96
CA GLN A 218 8.02 1.51 8.21
C GLN A 218 8.47 0.10 8.61
N ALA A 219 7.70 -0.61 9.44
CA ALA A 219 8.01 -1.98 9.82
C ALA A 219 7.98 -2.92 8.60
N HIS A 220 6.98 -2.76 7.72
CA HIS A 220 6.90 -3.49 6.44
C HIS A 220 8.02 -3.15 5.46
N LEU A 221 8.66 -1.99 5.58
CA LEU A 221 9.82 -1.63 4.76
C LEU A 221 11.10 -2.33 5.25
N TYR A 222 11.21 -2.59 6.56
CA TYR A 222 12.44 -3.11 7.17
C TYR A 222 12.53 -4.64 7.17
N ASP A 223 11.39 -5.33 7.17
CA ASP A 223 11.29 -6.80 7.12
C ASP A 223 11.12 -7.33 5.68
#